data_AF-A0A4U6IU34-F1
#
_entry.id   AF-A0A4U6IU34-F1
#
_cell.length_a   1.000
_cell.length_b   1.000
_cell.length_c   1.000
_cell.angle_alpha   90.00
_cell.angle_beta   90.00
_cell.angle_gamma   90.00
#
_symmetry.space_group_name_H-M   'P 1'
#
loop_
_entity.id
_entity.type
_entity.pdbx_description
1 polymer ?
#
loop_
_entity_poly.entity_id
_entity_poly.type
_entity_poly.pdbx_seq_one_letter_code
_entity_poly.pdbx_strand_id
1 'polypeptide(L)'
;MVLVNPDEALKVFIACAALSLPLIGKNIKYVLGNKKNLILPFMLLLFGLVQIIWVDIFKQPGSAFTGAYRSYQNGGKVMIFAALVLTALTSRAPSETKTRVTSIWVIVTAIGLYLFAGYQLAGAPNPLDYRVALGFEHQTGTAYALTLIGLLASQAIINLRIKHTVSLYLLHFLISLAVIITTQTRAAILVYPILSISLFLMHHRHNRIMLFKALLGFVILVGVASIPLKSIIENRYQNMMVDLHSYSQNNSNTSIGARLAMQRAGIEAGKVHLWGQSLEQRGAEIQRLTVQDTSLQGALEFLNVHLHNEIVDTFSLKGILGVIVLLLLYTAMFLRAYWQRSTLLFVISGAIAIYGLSDLLLYAKGEALSSILALCVVAMLVPDPTRERCHD
;
A
#
# COMPACT_ATOMS: atom_id res chain seq x y z
N MET A 1 12.42 12.24 18.19
CA MET A 1 12.31 10.78 18.41
C MET A 1 11.51 10.19 17.25
N VAL A 2 12.03 9.16 16.56
CA VAL A 2 11.33 8.53 15.44
C VAL A 2 10.57 7.30 15.97
N LEU A 3 9.24 7.34 15.94
CA LEU A 3 8.40 6.22 16.43
C LEU A 3 8.42 5.03 15.46
N VAL A 4 8.50 5.28 14.15
CA VAL A 4 8.57 4.24 13.11
C VAL A 4 9.95 4.25 12.48
N ASN A 5 10.76 3.23 12.78
CA ASN A 5 12.05 3.00 12.14
C ASN A 5 11.96 1.77 11.22
N PRO A 6 11.89 1.95 9.88
CA PRO A 6 11.78 0.85 8.94
C PRO A 6 12.95 -0.16 8.98
N ASP A 7 14.15 0.28 9.37
CA ASP A 7 15.32 -0.60 9.45
C ASP A 7 15.22 -1.59 10.60
N GLU A 8 14.87 -1.10 11.79
CA GLU A 8 14.67 -1.95 12.96
C GLU A 8 13.43 -2.84 12.78
N ALA A 9 12.35 -2.30 12.20
CA ALA A 9 11.16 -3.08 11.90
C ALA A 9 11.45 -4.23 10.91
N LEU A 10 12.30 -3.99 9.91
CA LEU A 10 12.72 -5.03 8.97
C LEU A 10 13.53 -6.14 9.65
N LYS A 11 14.47 -5.79 10.53
CA LYS A 11 15.25 -6.80 11.29
C LYS A 11 14.33 -7.71 12.11
N VAL A 12 13.36 -7.13 12.81
CA VAL A 12 12.35 -7.89 13.57
C VAL A 12 11.51 -8.77 12.64
N PHE A 13 11.08 -8.25 11.50
CA PHE A 13 10.31 -9.01 10.52
C PHE A 13 11.09 -10.21 9.96
N ILE A 14 12.39 -10.04 9.69
CA ILE A 14 13.29 -11.12 9.27
C ILE A 14 13.42 -12.18 10.36
N ALA A 15 13.56 -11.78 11.63
CA ALA A 15 13.59 -12.73 12.75
C ALA A 15 12.28 -13.53 12.84
N CYS A 16 11.12 -12.88 12.66
CA CYS A 16 9.83 -13.56 12.56
C CYS A 16 9.76 -14.56 11.39
N ALA A 17 10.36 -14.22 10.25
CA ALA A 17 10.43 -15.14 9.10
C ALA A 17 11.31 -16.37 9.40
N ALA A 18 12.42 -16.21 10.12
CA ALA A 18 13.22 -17.36 10.57
C ALA A 18 12.42 -18.27 11.52
N LEU A 19 11.68 -17.69 12.48
CA LEU A 19 10.80 -18.44 13.40
C LEU A 19 9.62 -19.12 12.70
N SER A 20 9.26 -18.67 11.50
CA SER A 20 8.16 -19.25 10.71
C SER A 20 8.49 -20.64 10.16
N LEU A 21 9.77 -20.94 9.88
CA LEU A 21 10.22 -22.22 9.31
C LEU A 21 9.87 -23.44 10.17
N PRO A 22 10.23 -23.50 11.48
CA PRO A 22 9.86 -24.64 12.32
C PRO A 22 8.34 -24.77 12.48
N LEU A 23 7.59 -23.65 12.45
CA LEU A 23 6.13 -23.67 12.50
C LEU A 23 5.51 -24.29 11.25
N ILE A 24 6.06 -23.99 10.07
CA ILE A 24 5.66 -24.61 8.80
C ILE A 24 5.98 -26.11 8.83
N GLY A 25 7.21 -26.48 9.25
CA GLY A 25 7.63 -27.87 9.34
C GLY A 25 6.71 -28.71 10.24
N LYS A 26 6.37 -28.19 11.43
CA LYS A 26 5.44 -28.86 12.36
C LYS A 26 4.04 -29.07 11.76
N ASN A 27 3.57 -28.15 10.91
CA ASN A 27 2.22 -28.16 10.36
C ASN A 27 2.19 -28.53 8.86
N ILE A 28 3.22 -29.19 8.34
CA ILE A 28 3.42 -29.40 6.89
C ILE A 28 2.25 -30.13 6.23
N LYS A 29 1.66 -31.11 6.92
CA LYS A 29 0.48 -31.85 6.42
C LYS A 29 -0.71 -30.92 6.17
N TYR A 30 -0.95 -29.98 7.09
CA TYR A 30 -2.03 -29.00 6.97
C TYR A 30 -1.75 -27.98 5.86
N VAL A 31 -0.49 -27.54 5.75
CA VAL A 31 -0.04 -26.61 4.71
C VAL A 31 -0.24 -27.20 3.31
N LEU A 32 0.20 -28.44 3.09
CA LEU A 32 0.08 -29.14 1.81
C LEU A 32 -1.38 -29.53 1.48
N GLY A 33 -2.21 -29.77 2.49
CA GLY A 33 -3.64 -30.03 2.32
C GLY A 33 -4.43 -28.81 1.83
N ASN A 34 -4.00 -27.60 2.18
CA ASN A 34 -4.71 -26.35 1.87
C ASN A 34 -3.99 -25.53 0.78
N LYS A 35 -3.81 -26.11 -0.41
CA LYS A 35 -3.06 -25.50 -1.53
C LYS A 35 -3.53 -24.08 -1.90
N LYS A 36 -4.82 -23.77 -1.73
CA LYS A 36 -5.37 -22.42 -2.00
C LYS A 36 -4.71 -21.33 -1.12
N ASN A 37 -4.31 -21.66 0.11
CA ASN A 37 -3.65 -20.71 1.01
C ASN A 37 -2.19 -20.43 0.63
N LEU A 38 -1.59 -21.27 -0.22
CA LEU A 38 -0.20 -21.15 -0.65
C LEU A 38 -0.02 -20.27 -1.89
N ILE A 39 -1.09 -19.94 -2.62
CA ILE A 39 -0.99 -19.19 -3.87
C ILE A 39 -0.43 -17.78 -3.64
N LEU A 40 -0.92 -17.05 -2.62
CA LEU A 40 -0.38 -15.72 -2.31
C LEU A 40 1.06 -15.78 -1.78
N PRO A 41 1.42 -16.63 -0.79
CA PRO A 41 2.81 -16.85 -0.41
C PRO A 41 3.74 -17.18 -1.59
N PHE A 42 3.31 -18.07 -2.49
CA PHE A 42 4.08 -18.44 -3.66
C PHE A 42 4.31 -17.24 -4.59
N MET A 43 3.27 -16.45 -4.87
CA MET A 43 3.42 -15.26 -5.72
C MET A 43 4.29 -14.17 -5.08
N LEU A 44 4.22 -14.01 -3.74
CA LEU A 44 5.14 -13.13 -3.01
C LEU A 44 6.59 -13.60 -3.14
N LEU A 45 6.84 -14.90 -2.97
CA LEU A 45 8.15 -15.49 -3.16
C LEU A 45 8.66 -15.28 -4.60
N LEU A 46 7.83 -15.57 -5.59
CA LEU A 46 8.18 -15.43 -7.01
C LEU A 46 8.51 -13.98 -7.36
N PHE A 47 7.66 -13.03 -7.00
CA PHE A 47 7.91 -11.61 -7.28
C PHE A 47 9.14 -11.10 -6.53
N GLY A 48 9.34 -11.52 -5.27
CA GLY A 48 10.53 -11.20 -4.50
C GLY A 48 11.81 -11.73 -5.14
N LEU A 49 11.81 -12.98 -5.61
CA LEU A 49 12.95 -13.57 -6.33
C LEU A 49 13.25 -12.84 -7.63
N VAL A 50 12.23 -12.45 -8.41
CA VAL A 50 12.43 -11.65 -9.63
C VAL A 50 13.15 -10.34 -9.32
N GLN A 51 12.83 -9.66 -8.21
CA GLN A 51 13.55 -8.46 -7.82
C GLN A 51 15.02 -8.75 -7.45
N ILE A 52 15.28 -9.79 -6.67
CA ILE A 52 16.65 -10.14 -6.25
C ILE A 52 17.50 -10.57 -7.44
N ILE A 53 16.98 -11.43 -8.32
CA ILE A 53 17.67 -11.89 -9.52
C ILE A 53 17.96 -10.72 -10.46
N TRP A 54 17.00 -9.80 -10.65
CA TRP A 54 17.22 -8.61 -11.46
C TRP A 54 18.35 -7.73 -10.90
N VAL A 55 18.41 -7.51 -9.59
CA VAL A 55 19.52 -6.77 -8.96
C VAL A 55 20.84 -7.49 -9.16
N ASP A 56 20.88 -8.81 -9.02
CA ASP A 56 22.10 -9.62 -9.17
C ASP A 56 22.67 -9.55 -10.60
N ILE A 57 21.79 -9.60 -11.61
CA ILE A 57 22.18 -9.55 -13.03
C ILE A 57 22.66 -8.15 -13.44
N PHE A 58 21.96 -7.09 -13.02
CA PHE A 58 22.14 -5.76 -13.62
C PHE A 58 22.93 -4.75 -12.78
N LYS A 59 23.12 -5.00 -11.48
CA LYS A 59 23.80 -4.03 -10.61
C LYS A 59 25.29 -3.95 -10.96
N GLN A 60 25.72 -2.78 -11.41
CA GLN A 60 27.13 -2.51 -11.74
C GLN A 60 27.92 -2.00 -10.52
N PRO A 61 29.20 -2.40 -10.34
CA PRO A 61 30.08 -1.83 -9.33
C PRO A 61 30.27 -0.32 -9.54
N GLY A 62 30.18 0.49 -8.48
CA GLY A 62 30.37 1.94 -8.56
C GLY A 62 29.23 2.73 -9.22
N SER A 63 28.09 2.08 -9.50
CA SER A 63 26.93 2.74 -10.11
C SER A 63 26.37 3.89 -9.27
N ALA A 64 26.04 5.00 -9.93
CA ALA A 64 25.30 6.12 -9.34
C ALA A 64 23.90 5.70 -8.81
N PHE A 65 23.34 4.61 -9.35
CA PHE A 65 22.03 4.07 -8.99
C PHE A 65 22.06 3.08 -7.80
N THR A 66 23.17 3.01 -7.06
CA THR A 66 23.33 2.03 -5.96
C THR A 66 22.21 2.12 -4.91
N GLY A 67 21.71 3.33 -4.62
CA GLY A 67 20.57 3.53 -3.72
C GLY A 67 19.30 2.86 -4.23
N ALA A 68 18.93 3.12 -5.49
CA ALA A 68 17.77 2.51 -6.14
C ALA A 68 17.85 0.98 -6.17
N TYR A 69 18.98 0.40 -6.62
CA TYR A 69 19.19 -1.05 -6.59
C TYR A 69 19.00 -1.64 -5.18
N ARG A 70 19.48 -0.95 -4.14
CA ARG A 70 19.29 -1.38 -2.74
C ARG A 70 17.82 -1.34 -2.34
N SER A 71 17.04 -0.37 -2.81
CA SER A 71 15.59 -0.31 -2.57
C SER A 71 14.87 -1.50 -3.20
N TYR A 72 15.11 -1.82 -4.49
CA TYR A 72 14.57 -3.02 -5.14
C TYR A 72 14.96 -4.31 -4.40
N GLN A 73 16.23 -4.40 -3.99
CA GLN A 73 16.72 -5.56 -3.23
C GLN A 73 15.99 -5.71 -1.89
N ASN A 74 15.75 -4.61 -1.19
CA ASN A 74 15.04 -4.63 0.09
C ASN A 74 13.57 -5.00 -0.09
N GLY A 75 12.87 -4.43 -1.09
CA GLY A 75 11.51 -4.83 -1.44
C GLY A 75 11.40 -6.33 -1.74
N GLY A 76 12.32 -6.86 -2.55
CA GLY A 76 12.42 -8.29 -2.84
C GLY A 76 12.61 -9.16 -1.59
N LYS A 77 13.53 -8.77 -0.70
CA LYS A 77 13.75 -9.47 0.59
C LYS A 77 12.49 -9.48 1.44
N VAL A 78 11.81 -8.34 1.58
CA VAL A 78 10.57 -8.23 2.36
C VAL A 78 9.53 -9.22 1.86
N MET A 79 9.34 -9.36 0.54
CA MET A 79 8.38 -10.31 -0.05
C MET A 79 8.75 -11.78 0.16
N ILE A 80 10.04 -12.12 0.04
CA ILE A 80 10.52 -13.49 0.30
C ILE A 80 10.22 -13.86 1.76
N PHE A 81 10.55 -12.97 2.70
CA PHE A 81 10.26 -13.20 4.12
C PHE A 81 8.75 -13.21 4.41
N ALA A 82 7.98 -12.38 3.70
CA ALA A 82 6.52 -12.38 3.76
C ALA A 82 5.90 -13.71 3.38
N ALA A 83 6.42 -14.36 2.33
CA ALA A 83 5.95 -15.67 1.90
C ALA A 83 6.04 -16.69 3.03
N LEU A 84 7.16 -16.70 3.76
CA LEU A 84 7.38 -17.60 4.89
C LEU A 84 6.42 -17.27 6.05
N VAL A 85 6.36 -16.00 6.47
CA VAL A 85 5.48 -15.56 7.56
C VAL A 85 4.02 -15.85 7.25
N LEU A 86 3.55 -15.52 6.05
CA LEU A 86 2.16 -15.73 5.64
C LEU A 86 1.80 -17.22 5.56
N THR A 87 2.72 -18.07 5.10
CA THR A 87 2.55 -19.52 5.11
C THR A 87 2.42 -20.05 6.54
N ALA A 88 3.27 -19.59 7.46
CA ALA A 88 3.15 -19.98 8.86
C ALA A 88 1.86 -19.49 9.51
N LEU A 89 1.43 -18.25 9.24
CA LEU A 89 0.18 -17.70 9.78
C LEU A 89 -1.06 -18.44 9.29
N THR A 90 -1.02 -18.98 8.08
CA THR A 90 -2.10 -19.78 7.47
C THR A 90 -1.97 -21.28 7.68
N SER A 91 -0.91 -21.73 8.36
CA SER A 91 -0.65 -23.14 8.67
C SER A 91 -1.51 -23.72 9.80
N ARG A 92 -2.38 -22.89 10.40
CA ARG A 92 -3.30 -23.29 11.48
C ARG A 92 -4.68 -22.72 11.23
N ALA A 93 -5.69 -23.38 11.79
CA ALA A 93 -7.06 -22.86 11.78
C ALA A 93 -7.14 -21.50 12.52
N PRO A 94 -8.03 -20.60 12.08
CA PRO A 94 -8.33 -19.38 12.82
C PRO A 94 -8.74 -19.71 14.27
N SER A 95 -8.36 -18.85 15.20
CA SER A 95 -8.72 -18.96 16.62
C SER A 95 -9.34 -17.65 17.07
N GLU A 96 -10.51 -17.72 17.72
CA GLU A 96 -11.22 -16.54 18.22
C GLU A 96 -10.33 -15.70 19.17
N THR A 97 -9.59 -16.36 20.07
CA THR A 97 -8.64 -15.70 20.98
C THR A 97 -7.57 -14.94 20.20
N LYS A 98 -7.00 -15.56 19.16
CA LYS A 98 -5.99 -14.92 18.31
C LYS A 98 -6.58 -13.71 17.61
N THR A 99 -7.76 -13.83 17.01
CA THR A 99 -8.44 -12.72 16.33
C THR A 99 -8.78 -11.58 17.28
N ARG A 100 -9.24 -11.87 18.50
CA ARG A 100 -9.55 -10.86 19.52
C ARG A 100 -8.28 -10.11 19.98
N VAL A 101 -7.21 -10.84 20.30
CA VAL A 101 -5.92 -10.26 20.69
C VAL A 101 -5.35 -9.40 19.56
N THR A 102 -5.36 -9.90 18.32
CA THR A 102 -4.92 -9.13 17.15
C THR A 102 -5.78 -7.88 16.95
N SER A 103 -7.09 -7.97 17.14
CA SER A 103 -7.99 -6.81 17.00
C SER A 103 -7.64 -5.71 18.01
N ILE A 104 -7.39 -6.05 19.26
CA ILE A 104 -6.97 -5.10 20.30
C ILE A 104 -5.62 -4.47 19.94
N TRP A 105 -4.64 -5.28 19.56
CA TRP A 105 -3.32 -4.79 19.17
C TRP A 105 -3.39 -3.82 18.00
N VAL A 106 -4.16 -4.13 16.95
CA VAL A 106 -4.32 -3.26 15.78
C VAL A 106 -4.97 -1.93 16.16
N ILE A 107 -5.99 -1.94 17.04
CA ILE A 107 -6.64 -0.72 17.52
C ILE A 107 -5.65 0.13 18.32
N VAL A 108 -4.89 -0.47 19.24
CA VAL A 108 -3.88 0.23 20.04
C VAL A 108 -2.79 0.83 19.14
N THR A 109 -2.31 0.08 18.14
CA THR A 109 -1.34 0.57 17.16
C THR A 109 -1.90 1.75 16.36
N ALA A 110 -3.14 1.66 15.87
CA ALA A 110 -3.78 2.75 15.13
C ALA A 110 -3.89 4.02 16.00
N ILE A 111 -4.36 3.90 17.24
CA ILE A 111 -4.45 5.01 18.19
C ILE A 111 -3.07 5.62 18.44
N GLY A 112 -2.04 4.79 18.66
CA GLY A 112 -0.67 5.26 18.87
C GLY A 112 -0.13 6.05 17.68
N LEU A 113 -0.37 5.58 16.45
CA LEU A 113 0.02 6.30 15.23
C LEU A 113 -0.75 7.61 15.05
N TYR A 114 -2.05 7.63 15.36
CA TYR A 114 -2.87 8.84 15.29
C TYR A 114 -2.42 9.90 16.30
N LEU A 115 -2.13 9.49 17.54
CA LEU A 115 -1.59 10.39 18.56
C LEU A 115 -0.21 10.92 18.18
N PHE A 116 0.65 10.07 17.59
CA PHE A 116 1.97 10.51 17.13
C PHE A 116 1.89 11.47 15.93
N ALA A 117 0.92 11.28 15.03
CA ALA A 117 0.61 12.24 13.97
C ALA A 117 0.17 13.59 14.55
N GLY A 118 -0.74 13.56 15.53
CA GLY A 118 -1.19 14.76 16.24
C GLY A 118 -0.05 15.49 16.96
N TYR A 119 0.86 14.73 17.59
CA TYR A 119 2.06 15.28 18.23
C TYR A 119 2.98 15.99 17.22
N GLN A 120 3.26 15.38 16.06
CA GLN A 120 4.08 16.03 15.03
C GLN A 120 3.42 17.30 14.50
N LEU A 121 2.11 17.27 14.29
CA LEU A 121 1.36 18.43 13.81
C LEU A 121 1.36 19.57 14.84
N ALA A 122 1.16 19.25 16.12
CA ALA A 122 1.15 20.23 17.20
C ALA A 122 2.54 20.87 17.45
N GLY A 123 3.61 20.12 17.20
CA GLY A 123 4.98 20.62 17.27
C GLY A 123 5.45 21.39 16.04
N ALA A 124 4.64 21.48 14.97
CA ALA A 124 5.03 22.12 13.74
C ALA A 124 4.86 23.66 13.82
N PRO A 125 5.83 24.46 13.33
CA PRO A 125 5.71 25.92 13.32
C PRO A 125 4.50 26.44 12.54
N ASN A 126 4.19 25.79 11.40
CA ASN A 126 3.04 26.09 10.56
C ASN A 126 2.22 24.81 10.34
N PRO A 127 1.24 24.50 11.21
CA PRO A 127 0.49 23.25 11.14
C PRO A 127 -0.27 23.03 9.82
N LEU A 128 -0.72 24.11 9.17
CA LEU A 128 -1.48 24.01 7.91
C LEU A 128 -0.62 23.53 6.73
N ASP A 129 0.66 23.89 6.72
CA ASP A 129 1.60 23.53 5.65
C ASP A 129 2.45 22.30 6.01
N TYR A 130 2.40 21.87 7.27
CA TYR A 130 3.18 20.73 7.74
C TYR A 130 2.60 19.41 7.22
N ARG A 131 3.48 18.60 6.62
CA ARG A 131 3.14 17.26 6.12
C ARG A 131 3.67 16.20 7.08
N VAL A 132 2.75 15.51 7.76
CA VAL A 132 3.10 14.46 8.73
C VAL A 132 3.79 13.28 8.02
N ALA A 133 4.96 12.88 8.54
CA ALA A 133 5.79 11.82 7.94
C ALA A 133 5.85 10.52 8.77
N LEU A 134 5.58 10.56 10.09
CA LEU A 134 5.66 9.41 11.02
C LEU A 134 7.00 8.64 11.06
N GLY A 135 8.03 9.08 10.33
CA GLY A 135 9.32 8.39 10.22
C GLY A 135 9.60 7.75 8.84
N PHE A 136 8.67 7.88 7.88
CA PHE A 136 8.93 7.50 6.49
C PHE A 136 9.76 8.56 5.77
N GLU A 137 10.49 8.15 4.73
CA GLU A 137 11.27 9.06 3.87
C GLU A 137 10.37 10.07 3.15
N HIS A 138 9.18 9.61 2.72
CA HIS A 138 8.21 10.42 1.99
C HIS A 138 6.83 10.35 2.65
N GLN A 139 6.12 11.48 2.70
CA GLN A 139 4.79 11.55 3.33
C GLN A 139 3.71 10.80 2.54
N THR A 140 3.98 10.43 1.28
CA THR A 140 3.13 9.53 0.50
C THR A 140 3.12 8.12 1.11
N GLY A 141 4.30 7.58 1.45
CA GLY A 141 4.44 6.31 2.15
C GLY A 141 3.70 6.30 3.50
N THR A 142 3.80 7.39 4.26
CA THR A 142 3.03 7.60 5.49
C THR A 142 1.52 7.49 5.28
N ALA A 143 1.00 8.14 4.24
CA ALA A 143 -0.43 8.16 3.95
C ALA A 143 -0.95 6.78 3.54
N TYR A 144 -0.16 6.03 2.78
CA TYR A 144 -0.48 4.65 2.39
C TYR A 144 -0.46 3.71 3.60
N ALA A 145 0.57 3.82 4.46
CA ALA A 145 0.63 3.05 5.70
C ALA A 145 -0.54 3.36 6.65
N LEU A 146 -0.91 4.65 6.78
CA LEU A 146 -2.08 5.09 7.54
C LEU A 146 -3.40 4.56 6.97
N THR A 147 -3.53 4.50 5.65
CA THR A 147 -4.71 3.88 5.00
C THR A 147 -4.80 2.40 5.39
N LEU A 148 -3.69 1.66 5.27
CA LEU A 148 -3.66 0.23 5.58
C LEU A 148 -4.01 -0.05 7.05
N ILE A 149 -3.36 0.65 8.00
CA ILE A 149 -3.67 0.47 9.43
C ILE A 149 -5.09 0.94 9.76
N GLY A 150 -5.59 2.00 9.13
CA GLY A 150 -6.97 2.46 9.30
C GLY A 150 -7.99 1.42 8.83
N LEU A 151 -7.75 0.74 7.71
CA LEU A 151 -8.62 -0.34 7.24
C LEU A 151 -8.58 -1.57 8.15
N LEU A 152 -7.39 -1.95 8.65
CA LEU A 152 -7.25 -3.04 9.63
C LEU A 152 -7.97 -2.71 10.95
N ALA A 153 -7.81 -1.49 11.46
CA ALA A 153 -8.49 -1.01 12.67
C ALA A 153 -10.01 -0.96 12.49
N SER A 154 -10.47 -0.59 11.29
CA SER A 154 -11.90 -0.60 10.94
C SER A 154 -12.48 -2.02 11.04
N GLN A 155 -11.81 -3.03 10.49
CA GLN A 155 -12.23 -4.43 10.66
C GLN A 155 -12.10 -4.90 12.12
N ALA A 156 -11.05 -4.50 12.84
CA ALA A 156 -10.88 -4.85 14.24
C ALA A 156 -12.01 -4.31 15.12
N ILE A 157 -12.48 -3.08 14.87
CA ILE A 157 -13.63 -2.47 15.57
C ILE A 157 -14.92 -3.25 15.27
N ILE A 158 -15.13 -3.68 14.02
CA ILE A 158 -16.25 -4.55 13.66
C ILE A 158 -16.19 -5.86 14.45
N ASN A 159 -15.00 -6.46 14.57
CA ASN A 159 -14.79 -7.72 15.29
C ASN A 159 -15.00 -7.60 16.82
N LEU A 160 -15.05 -6.39 17.41
CA LEU A 160 -15.33 -6.20 18.84
C LEU A 160 -16.78 -6.58 19.22
N ARG A 161 -17.72 -6.55 18.27
CA ARG A 161 -19.14 -6.94 18.48
C ARG A 161 -19.83 -6.25 19.67
N ILE A 162 -19.55 -4.95 19.88
CA ILE A 162 -20.18 -4.17 20.95
C ILE A 162 -21.40 -3.39 20.42
N LYS A 163 -22.33 -3.03 21.31
CA LYS A 163 -23.57 -2.30 20.94
C LYS A 163 -23.30 -1.02 20.13
N HIS A 164 -22.18 -0.35 20.38
CA HIS A 164 -21.80 0.91 19.75
C HIS A 164 -20.80 0.75 18.59
N THR A 165 -20.58 -0.47 18.06
CA THR A 165 -19.60 -0.73 16.99
C THR A 165 -19.76 0.20 15.78
N VAL A 166 -20.98 0.51 15.36
CA VAL A 166 -21.22 1.43 14.23
C VAL A 166 -20.78 2.85 14.54
N SER A 167 -21.11 3.35 15.73
CA SER A 167 -20.70 4.70 16.16
C SER A 167 -19.17 4.79 16.27
N LEU A 168 -18.53 3.77 16.85
CA LEU A 168 -17.08 3.68 16.92
C LEU A 168 -16.42 3.59 15.55
N TYR A 169 -17.04 2.88 14.60
CA TYR A 169 -16.55 2.82 13.22
C TYR A 169 -16.57 4.20 12.57
N LEU A 170 -17.69 4.93 12.69
CA LEU A 170 -17.84 6.28 12.12
C LEU A 170 -16.88 7.29 12.78
N LEU A 171 -16.71 7.21 14.10
CA LEU A 171 -15.73 8.03 14.83
C LEU A 171 -14.30 7.71 14.39
N HIS A 172 -13.95 6.42 14.30
CA HIS A 172 -12.65 5.98 13.82
C HIS A 172 -12.40 6.44 12.38
N PHE A 173 -13.40 6.33 11.50
CA PHE A 173 -13.34 6.80 10.12
C PHE A 173 -12.98 8.29 10.05
N LEU A 174 -13.65 9.12 10.86
CA LEU A 174 -13.35 10.55 10.93
C LEU A 174 -11.93 10.85 11.39
N ILE A 175 -11.49 10.22 12.49
CA ILE A 175 -10.16 10.44 13.05
C ILE A 175 -9.10 9.99 12.05
N SER A 176 -9.27 8.80 11.45
CA SER A 176 -8.35 8.26 10.46
C SER A 176 -8.27 9.14 9.21
N LEU A 177 -9.41 9.63 8.71
CA LEU A 177 -9.46 10.56 7.59
C LEU A 177 -8.75 11.88 7.93
N ALA A 178 -9.02 12.46 9.10
CA ALA A 178 -8.36 13.68 9.56
C ALA A 178 -6.84 13.51 9.62
N VAL A 179 -6.35 12.39 10.18
CA VAL A 179 -4.91 12.08 10.23
C VAL A 179 -4.32 11.90 8.82
N ILE A 180 -5.00 11.19 7.92
CA ILE A 180 -4.53 11.03 6.53
C ILE A 180 -4.46 12.38 5.81
N ILE A 181 -5.40 13.29 6.04
CA ILE A 181 -5.38 14.65 5.46
C ILE A 181 -4.10 15.41 5.83
N THR A 182 -3.59 15.25 7.06
CA THR A 182 -2.33 15.91 7.50
C THR A 182 -1.09 15.49 6.71
N THR A 183 -1.14 14.38 5.98
CA THR A 183 -0.06 13.96 5.07
C THR A 183 -0.06 14.73 3.73
N GLN A 184 -1.19 15.39 3.44
CA GLN A 184 -1.49 16.10 2.19
C GLN A 184 -1.36 15.23 0.92
N THR A 185 -1.47 13.91 1.05
CA THR A 185 -1.35 12.96 -0.06
C THR A 185 -2.71 12.77 -0.76
N ARG A 186 -2.88 13.41 -1.93
CA ARG A 186 -4.14 13.45 -2.69
C ARG A 186 -4.76 12.07 -2.92
N ALA A 187 -3.95 11.11 -3.38
CA ALA A 187 -4.41 9.75 -3.67
C ALA A 187 -5.01 9.10 -2.41
N ALA A 188 -4.34 9.20 -1.27
CA ALA A 188 -4.82 8.60 -0.02
C ALA A 188 -6.08 9.29 0.52
N ILE A 189 -6.15 10.62 0.44
CA ILE A 189 -7.31 11.41 0.90
C ILE A 189 -8.58 11.02 0.12
N LEU A 190 -8.46 10.71 -1.17
CA LEU A 190 -9.59 10.30 -2.02
C LEU A 190 -9.92 8.81 -1.89
N VAL A 191 -8.90 7.96 -1.86
CA VAL A 191 -9.08 6.49 -1.92
C VAL A 191 -9.50 5.93 -0.56
N TYR A 192 -8.96 6.43 0.57
CA TYR A 192 -9.28 5.91 1.89
C TYR A 192 -10.79 5.92 2.21
N PRO A 193 -11.53 7.03 1.99
CA PRO A 193 -12.98 7.04 2.17
C PRO A 193 -13.71 5.98 1.36
N ILE A 194 -13.36 5.84 0.08
CA ILE A 194 -13.99 4.85 -0.80
C ILE A 194 -13.76 3.44 -0.27
N LEU A 195 -12.52 3.12 0.14
CA LEU A 195 -12.17 1.81 0.67
C LEU A 195 -12.83 1.51 2.03
N SER A 196 -12.84 2.48 2.94
CA SER A 196 -13.45 2.32 4.27
C SER A 196 -14.96 2.19 4.19
N ILE A 197 -15.62 2.98 3.34
CA ILE A 197 -17.06 2.85 3.08
C ILE A 197 -17.33 1.48 2.44
N SER A 198 -16.56 1.09 1.40
CA SER A 198 -16.72 -0.21 0.74
C SER A 198 -16.58 -1.39 1.71
N LEU A 199 -15.59 -1.36 2.61
CA LEU A 199 -15.41 -2.35 3.67
C LEU A 199 -16.67 -2.47 4.55
N PHE A 200 -17.21 -1.35 5.00
CA PHE A 200 -18.41 -1.31 5.83
C PHE A 200 -19.64 -1.87 5.09
N LEU A 201 -19.86 -1.43 3.85
CA LEU A 201 -21.02 -1.82 3.04
C LEU A 201 -20.96 -3.31 2.68
N MET A 202 -19.79 -3.82 2.31
CA MET A 202 -19.60 -5.24 2.00
C MET A 202 -19.76 -6.13 3.23
N HIS A 203 -19.33 -5.66 4.42
CA HIS A 203 -19.52 -6.40 5.67
C HIS A 203 -21.01 -6.49 6.07
N HIS A 204 -21.75 -5.39 6.00
CA HIS A 204 -23.17 -5.35 6.41
C HIS A 204 -24.15 -5.51 5.24
N ARG A 205 -23.73 -6.16 4.15
CA ARG A 205 -24.48 -6.23 2.88
C ARG A 205 -25.89 -6.81 3.00
N HIS A 206 -26.14 -7.62 4.04
CA HIS A 206 -27.43 -8.26 4.28
C HIS A 206 -28.42 -7.36 5.07
N ASN A 207 -27.95 -6.31 5.76
CA ASN A 207 -28.78 -5.43 6.58
C ASN A 207 -29.06 -4.09 5.88
N ARG A 208 -30.11 -4.03 5.06
CA ARG A 208 -30.47 -2.86 4.23
C ARG A 208 -30.72 -1.58 5.04
N ILE A 209 -31.36 -1.69 6.20
CA ILE A 209 -31.67 -0.54 7.07
C ILE A 209 -30.39 0.05 7.65
N MET A 210 -29.48 -0.82 8.13
CA MET A 210 -28.19 -0.40 8.64
C MET A 210 -27.32 0.22 7.54
N LEU A 211 -27.35 -0.35 6.33
CA LEU A 211 -26.66 0.17 5.16
C LEU A 211 -27.09 1.59 4.82
N PHE A 212 -28.40 1.84 4.77
CA PHE A 212 -28.95 3.15 4.47
C PHE A 212 -28.57 4.20 5.54
N LYS A 213 -28.72 3.85 6.82
CA LYS A 213 -28.34 4.75 7.94
C LYS A 213 -26.85 5.06 7.94
N ALA A 214 -26.00 4.06 7.71
CA ALA A 214 -24.56 4.24 7.67
C ALA A 214 -24.12 5.05 6.45
N LEU A 215 -24.72 4.81 5.28
CA LEU A 215 -24.44 5.59 4.07
C LEU A 215 -24.78 7.06 4.28
N LEU A 216 -25.94 7.36 4.86
CA LEU A 216 -26.31 8.73 5.25
C LEU A 216 -25.30 9.32 6.24
N GLY A 217 -24.88 8.53 7.24
CA GLY A 217 -23.81 8.91 8.17
C GLY A 217 -22.50 9.28 7.44
N PHE A 218 -22.01 8.43 6.55
CA PHE A 218 -20.81 8.73 5.75
C PHE A 218 -20.97 9.98 4.89
N VAL A 219 -22.12 10.17 4.23
CA VAL A 219 -22.39 11.36 3.42
C VAL A 219 -22.33 12.63 4.28
N ILE A 220 -22.95 12.63 5.45
CA ILE A 220 -22.90 13.77 6.38
C ILE A 220 -21.45 14.01 6.83
N LEU A 221 -20.74 12.96 7.22
CA LEU A 221 -19.36 13.08 7.72
C LEU A 221 -18.39 13.60 6.65
N VAL A 222 -18.49 13.08 5.42
CA VAL A 222 -17.70 13.56 4.29
C VAL A 222 -18.10 15.00 3.96
N GLY A 223 -19.39 15.34 3.98
CA GLY A 223 -19.86 16.71 3.77
C GLY A 223 -19.29 17.68 4.80
N VAL A 224 -19.31 17.32 6.09
CA VAL A 224 -18.71 18.14 7.16
C VAL A 224 -17.19 18.23 7.01
N ALA A 225 -16.51 17.13 6.70
CA ALA A 225 -15.07 17.12 6.45
C ALA A 225 -14.68 17.95 5.21
N SER A 226 -15.59 18.12 4.26
CA SER A 226 -15.36 18.92 3.04
C SER A 226 -15.23 20.41 3.32
N ILE A 227 -15.83 20.92 4.40
CA ILE A 227 -15.80 22.35 4.77
C ILE A 227 -14.36 22.82 5.04
N PRO A 228 -13.61 22.25 6.00
CA PRO A 228 -12.22 22.65 6.23
C PRO A 228 -11.30 22.26 5.07
N LEU A 229 -11.68 21.25 4.27
CA LEU A 229 -10.90 20.80 3.11
C LEU A 229 -11.11 21.64 1.87
N LYS A 230 -12.13 22.51 1.81
CA LYS A 230 -12.52 23.21 0.58
C LYS A 230 -11.34 23.96 -0.04
N SER A 231 -10.65 24.78 0.73
CA SER A 231 -9.50 25.57 0.24
C SER A 231 -8.35 24.69 -0.25
N ILE A 232 -8.10 23.57 0.44
CA ILE A 232 -7.09 22.60 0.04
C ILE A 232 -7.49 21.96 -1.29
N ILE A 233 -8.72 21.47 -1.42
CA ILE A 233 -9.23 20.83 -2.64
C ILE A 233 -9.20 21.80 -3.82
N GLU A 234 -9.66 23.04 -3.63
CA GLU A 234 -9.68 24.08 -4.65
C GLU A 234 -8.28 24.44 -5.13
N ASN A 235 -7.34 24.69 -4.21
CA ASN A 235 -5.94 24.93 -4.57
C ASN A 235 -5.32 23.73 -5.30
N ARG A 236 -5.63 22.50 -4.89
CA ARG A 236 -5.12 21.29 -5.59
C ARG A 236 -5.72 21.12 -6.98
N TYR A 237 -6.99 21.49 -7.17
CA TYR A 237 -7.64 21.48 -8.48
C TYR A 237 -7.03 22.53 -9.41
N GLN A 238 -6.86 23.77 -8.95
CA GLN A 238 -6.23 24.83 -9.72
C GLN A 238 -4.78 24.48 -10.09
N ASN A 239 -3.99 23.99 -9.12
CA ASN A 239 -2.63 23.53 -9.39
C ASN A 239 -2.61 22.37 -10.40
N MET A 240 -3.59 21.46 -10.37
CA MET A 240 -3.70 20.40 -11.37
C MET A 240 -3.99 20.95 -12.77
N MET A 241 -4.88 21.93 -12.89
CA MET A 241 -5.16 22.58 -14.19
C MET A 241 -3.93 23.31 -14.73
N VAL A 242 -3.21 24.03 -13.86
CA VAL A 242 -1.96 24.71 -14.22
C VAL A 242 -0.89 23.71 -14.66
N ASP A 243 -0.72 22.60 -13.93
CA ASP A 243 0.24 21.54 -14.27
C ASP A 243 -0.08 20.91 -15.63
N LEU A 244 -1.36 20.62 -15.90
CA LEU A 244 -1.82 20.04 -17.17
C LEU A 244 -1.65 21.02 -18.35
N HIS A 245 -1.99 22.29 -18.13
CA HIS A 245 -1.74 23.33 -19.13
C HIS A 245 -0.25 23.48 -19.42
N SER A 246 0.60 23.49 -18.40
CA SER A 246 2.06 23.54 -18.55
C SER A 246 2.59 22.34 -19.34
N TYR A 247 2.08 21.14 -19.05
CA TYR A 247 2.43 19.93 -19.79
C TYR A 247 2.06 20.01 -21.27
N SER A 248 0.89 20.57 -21.60
CA SER A 248 0.48 20.81 -23.00
C SER A 248 1.38 21.80 -23.74
N GLN A 249 2.07 22.68 -23.00
CA GLN A 249 3.06 23.64 -23.52
C GLN A 249 4.49 23.06 -23.47
N ASN A 250 4.63 21.72 -23.51
CA ASN A 250 5.90 20.99 -23.43
C ASN A 250 6.73 21.25 -22.15
N ASN A 251 6.11 21.67 -21.06
CA ASN A 251 6.77 21.82 -19.77
C ASN A 251 6.26 20.77 -18.76
N SER A 252 7.06 19.75 -18.50
CA SER A 252 6.76 18.69 -17.53
C SER A 252 7.40 18.88 -16.16
N ASN A 253 8.06 20.01 -15.89
CA ASN A 253 8.69 20.29 -14.59
C ASN A 253 7.65 20.74 -13.55
N THR A 254 6.57 19.97 -13.42
CA THR A 254 5.46 20.15 -12.48
C THR A 254 5.12 18.83 -11.83
N SER A 255 4.34 18.83 -10.74
CA SER A 255 4.08 17.59 -9.99
C SER A 255 3.33 16.54 -10.82
N ILE A 256 2.33 16.96 -11.58
CA ILE A 256 1.57 16.06 -12.46
C ILE A 256 2.29 15.85 -13.79
N GLY A 257 2.88 16.92 -14.36
CA GLY A 257 3.64 16.84 -15.60
C GLY A 257 4.79 15.84 -15.51
N ALA A 258 5.52 15.83 -14.39
CA ALA A 258 6.62 14.89 -14.17
C ALA A 258 6.12 13.45 -14.11
N ARG A 259 4.96 13.18 -13.51
CA ARG A 259 4.37 11.82 -13.48
C ARG A 259 3.93 11.34 -14.84
N LEU A 260 3.33 12.21 -15.65
CA LEU A 260 2.97 11.88 -17.04
C LEU A 260 4.23 11.64 -17.88
N ALA A 261 5.25 12.50 -17.74
CA ALA A 261 6.55 12.34 -18.37
C ALA A 261 7.23 11.03 -17.97
N MET A 262 7.26 10.69 -16.67
CA MET A 262 7.81 9.43 -16.17
C MET A 262 7.09 8.21 -16.73
N GLN A 263 5.76 8.24 -16.81
CA GLN A 263 4.99 7.14 -17.39
C GLN A 263 5.32 6.94 -18.87
N ARG A 264 5.32 8.03 -19.65
CA ARG A 264 5.63 7.98 -21.08
C ARG A 264 7.08 7.56 -21.33
N ALA A 265 8.04 8.20 -20.66
CA ALA A 265 9.46 7.88 -20.78
C ALA A 265 9.76 6.44 -20.34
N GLY A 266 9.14 5.96 -19.27
CA GLY A 266 9.28 4.58 -18.81
C GLY A 266 8.75 3.54 -19.80
N ILE A 267 7.62 3.81 -20.42
CA ILE A 267 7.04 2.95 -21.46
C ILE A 267 7.95 2.94 -22.69
N GLU A 268 8.38 4.11 -23.19
CA GLU A 268 9.25 4.17 -24.37
C GLU A 268 10.62 3.51 -24.10
N ALA A 269 11.24 3.77 -22.95
CA ALA A 269 12.49 3.11 -22.57
C ALA A 269 12.33 1.58 -22.42
N GLY A 270 11.19 1.11 -21.91
CA GLY A 270 10.89 -0.32 -21.79
C GLY A 270 10.68 -1.01 -23.15
N LYS A 271 10.19 -0.30 -24.18
CA LYS A 271 10.05 -0.85 -25.53
C LYS A 271 11.38 -1.18 -26.19
N VAL A 272 12.44 -0.43 -25.87
CA VAL A 272 13.79 -0.70 -26.37
C VAL A 272 14.33 -2.03 -25.83
N HIS A 273 13.99 -2.37 -24.57
CA HIS A 273 14.47 -3.57 -23.89
C HIS A 273 13.32 -4.38 -23.25
N LEU A 274 12.54 -5.07 -24.10
CA LEU A 274 11.32 -5.82 -23.69
C LEU A 274 11.55 -6.91 -22.63
N TRP A 275 12.78 -7.42 -22.51
CA TRP A 275 13.17 -8.47 -21.56
C TRP A 275 13.79 -7.92 -20.26
N GLY A 276 13.85 -6.61 -20.11
CA GLY A 276 14.46 -5.93 -18.98
C GLY A 276 15.83 -5.33 -19.32
N GLN A 277 16.24 -4.39 -18.48
CA GLN A 277 17.47 -3.60 -18.62
C GLN A 277 17.96 -3.11 -17.26
N SER A 278 19.19 -2.60 -17.23
CA SER A 278 19.76 -1.96 -16.05
C SER A 278 19.19 -0.56 -15.83
N LEU A 279 19.36 -0.02 -14.61
CA LEU A 279 19.00 1.37 -14.30
C LEU A 279 19.80 2.38 -15.14
N GLU A 280 21.06 2.06 -15.44
CA GLU A 280 21.95 2.86 -16.29
C GLU A 280 21.44 2.93 -17.73
N GLN A 281 21.05 1.77 -18.30
CA GLN A 281 20.48 1.70 -19.65
C GLN A 281 19.17 2.48 -19.72
N ARG A 282 18.27 2.28 -18.74
CA ARG A 282 17.03 3.04 -18.64
C ARG A 282 17.29 4.54 -18.52
N GLY A 283 18.25 4.93 -17.68
CA GLY A 283 18.62 6.33 -17.46
C GLY A 283 19.15 6.99 -18.72
N ALA A 284 20.06 6.32 -19.44
CA ALA A 284 20.61 6.80 -20.70
C ALA A 284 19.53 6.94 -21.79
N GLU A 285 18.61 5.98 -21.87
CA GLU A 285 17.51 6.02 -22.84
C GLU A 285 16.52 7.15 -22.53
N ILE A 286 16.13 7.33 -21.26
CA ILE A 286 15.27 8.45 -20.87
C ILE A 286 15.96 9.79 -21.15
N GLN A 287 17.27 9.91 -20.88
CA GLN A 287 18.03 11.12 -21.25
C GLN A 287 17.97 11.38 -22.75
N ARG A 288 18.18 10.36 -23.59
CA ARG A 288 18.08 10.48 -25.05
C ARG A 288 16.68 10.92 -25.49
N LEU A 289 15.62 10.34 -24.90
CA LEU A 289 14.24 10.71 -25.18
C LEU A 289 13.94 12.16 -24.79
N THR A 290 14.49 12.66 -23.69
CA THR A 290 14.27 14.05 -23.23
C THR A 290 14.94 15.10 -24.10
N VAL A 291 15.99 14.73 -24.85
CA VAL A 291 16.62 15.58 -25.86
C VAL A 291 15.75 15.67 -27.12
N GLN A 292 15.05 14.58 -27.47
CA GLN A 292 14.15 14.52 -28.63
C GLN A 292 12.78 15.16 -28.34
N ASP A 293 12.26 14.99 -27.13
CA ASP A 293 10.97 15.48 -26.68
C ASP A 293 11.12 16.18 -25.32
N THR A 294 11.11 17.52 -25.34
CA THR A 294 11.28 18.34 -24.13
C THR A 294 10.13 18.17 -23.14
N SER A 295 8.96 17.68 -23.58
CA SER A 295 7.85 17.34 -22.69
C SER A 295 8.18 16.21 -21.72
N LEU A 296 9.29 15.49 -21.89
CA LEU A 296 9.72 14.42 -20.99
C LEU A 296 10.72 14.85 -19.90
N GLN A 297 11.21 16.10 -19.93
CA GLN A 297 12.30 16.55 -19.06
C GLN A 297 12.05 16.35 -17.56
N GLY A 298 10.80 16.47 -17.10
CA GLY A 298 10.42 16.24 -15.71
C GLY A 298 10.70 14.82 -15.19
N ALA A 299 10.94 13.84 -16.08
CA ALA A 299 11.34 12.49 -15.68
C ALA A 299 12.80 12.39 -15.20
N LEU A 300 13.67 13.35 -15.57
CA LEU A 300 15.11 13.29 -15.29
C LEU A 300 15.43 13.33 -13.78
N GLU A 301 14.64 14.08 -13.01
CA GLU A 301 14.81 14.19 -11.55
C GLU A 301 14.60 12.84 -10.83
N PHE A 302 13.82 11.93 -11.43
CA PHE A 302 13.38 10.68 -10.80
C PHE A 302 14.14 9.45 -11.27
N LEU A 303 15.17 9.61 -12.13
CA LEU A 303 15.95 8.48 -12.65
C LEU A 303 16.60 7.63 -11.54
N ASN A 304 17.07 8.31 -10.47
CA ASN A 304 17.73 7.68 -9.32
C ASN A 304 16.76 7.15 -8.24
N VAL A 305 15.45 7.28 -8.46
CA VAL A 305 14.42 6.89 -7.50
C VAL A 305 13.53 5.81 -8.12
N HIS A 306 12.48 6.22 -8.82
CA HIS A 306 11.53 5.36 -9.52
C HIS A 306 10.51 6.17 -10.32
N LEU A 307 9.80 5.52 -11.25
CA LEU A 307 8.86 6.18 -12.16
C LEU A 307 7.44 6.42 -11.60
N HIS A 308 7.24 6.31 -10.28
CA HIS A 308 5.96 6.59 -9.59
C HIS A 308 4.74 5.86 -10.20
N ASN A 309 4.96 4.67 -10.77
CA ASN A 309 3.94 3.72 -11.17
C ASN A 309 4.56 2.33 -11.18
N GLU A 310 4.03 1.42 -10.37
CA GLU A 310 4.58 0.07 -10.18
C GLU A 310 4.60 -0.74 -11.48
N ILE A 311 3.59 -0.60 -12.35
CA ILE A 311 3.54 -1.32 -13.63
C ILE A 311 4.59 -0.77 -14.60
N VAL A 312 4.64 0.55 -14.79
CA VAL A 312 5.58 1.18 -15.73
C VAL A 312 7.02 0.98 -15.27
N ASP A 313 7.28 1.14 -13.97
CA ASP A 313 8.62 0.92 -13.43
C ASP A 313 9.05 -0.55 -13.60
N THR A 314 8.15 -1.50 -13.30
CA THR A 314 8.39 -2.93 -13.54
C THR A 314 8.65 -3.23 -15.01
N PHE A 315 7.84 -2.70 -15.93
CA PHE A 315 8.02 -2.88 -17.36
C PHE A 315 9.36 -2.34 -17.83
N SER A 316 9.68 -1.11 -17.41
CA SER A 316 10.89 -0.42 -17.84
C SER A 316 12.18 -1.12 -17.42
N LEU A 317 12.19 -1.84 -16.29
CA LEU A 317 13.39 -2.49 -15.74
C LEU A 317 13.41 -4.01 -15.92
N LYS A 318 12.27 -4.66 -15.67
CA LYS A 318 12.13 -6.12 -15.58
C LYS A 318 11.39 -6.70 -16.79
N GLY A 319 11.01 -5.86 -17.74
CA GLY A 319 10.36 -6.24 -18.98
C GLY A 319 8.96 -6.83 -18.81
N ILE A 320 8.48 -7.49 -19.86
CA ILE A 320 7.14 -8.09 -19.92
C ILE A 320 6.99 -9.18 -18.85
N LEU A 321 8.02 -10.00 -18.61
CA LEU A 321 7.98 -11.06 -17.60
C LEU A 321 7.78 -10.51 -16.19
N GLY A 322 8.46 -9.42 -15.84
CA GLY A 322 8.26 -8.75 -14.55
C GLY A 322 6.82 -8.29 -14.36
N VAL A 323 6.22 -7.69 -15.40
CA VAL A 323 4.83 -7.22 -15.37
C VAL A 323 3.85 -8.39 -15.22
N ILE A 324 4.07 -9.48 -15.94
CA ILE A 324 3.25 -10.69 -15.81
C ILE A 324 3.25 -11.19 -14.36
N VAL A 325 4.43 -11.29 -13.74
CA VAL A 325 4.55 -11.75 -12.34
C VAL A 325 3.86 -10.78 -11.37
N LEU A 326 3.98 -9.47 -11.59
CA LEU A 326 3.30 -8.45 -10.79
C LEU A 326 1.76 -8.57 -10.91
N LEU A 327 1.23 -8.69 -12.12
CA LEU A 327 -0.21 -8.84 -12.35
C LEU A 327 -0.74 -10.16 -11.75
N LEU A 328 0.03 -11.23 -11.84
CA LEU A 328 -0.28 -12.50 -11.17
C LEU A 328 -0.27 -12.36 -9.64
N LEU A 329 0.63 -11.53 -9.07
CA LEU A 329 0.64 -11.25 -7.63
C LEU A 329 -0.64 -10.52 -7.20
N TYR A 330 -1.02 -9.44 -7.90
CA TYR A 330 -2.28 -8.76 -7.62
C TYR A 330 -3.48 -9.71 -7.77
N THR A 331 -3.50 -10.51 -8.83
CA THR A 331 -4.56 -11.51 -9.07
C THR A 331 -4.62 -12.52 -7.93
N ALA A 332 -3.49 -13.01 -7.43
CA ALA A 332 -3.42 -13.94 -6.31
C ALA A 332 -3.98 -13.35 -5.01
N MET A 333 -3.77 -12.05 -4.77
CA MET A 333 -4.33 -11.36 -3.62
C MET A 333 -5.87 -11.33 -3.68
N PHE A 334 -6.44 -10.91 -4.82
CA PHE A 334 -7.89 -10.90 -5.03
C PHE A 334 -8.52 -12.29 -5.07
N LEU A 335 -7.85 -13.25 -5.71
CA LEU A 335 -8.32 -14.64 -5.80
C LEU A 335 -8.39 -15.30 -4.42
N ARG A 336 -7.39 -15.03 -3.57
CA ARG A 336 -7.41 -15.47 -2.17
C ARG A 336 -8.52 -14.79 -1.39
N ALA A 337 -8.73 -13.48 -1.57
CA ALA A 337 -9.85 -12.76 -0.95
C ALA A 337 -11.20 -13.39 -1.31
N TYR A 338 -11.39 -13.72 -2.59
CA TYR A 338 -12.58 -14.36 -3.10
C TYR A 338 -12.79 -15.76 -2.49
N TRP A 339 -11.78 -16.63 -2.51
CA TRP A 339 -11.89 -17.98 -1.94
C TRP A 339 -12.14 -18.00 -0.44
N GLN A 340 -11.55 -17.06 0.30
CA GLN A 340 -11.74 -16.93 1.74
C GLN A 340 -13.01 -16.13 2.10
N ARG A 341 -13.72 -15.57 1.11
CA ARG A 341 -14.83 -14.63 1.29
C ARG A 341 -14.47 -13.49 2.26
N SER A 342 -13.20 -13.04 2.22
CA SER A 342 -12.67 -12.04 3.14
C SER A 342 -12.80 -10.65 2.52
N THR A 343 -13.78 -9.88 3.00
CA THR A 343 -13.97 -8.48 2.61
C THR A 343 -12.73 -7.65 2.92
N LEU A 344 -12.11 -7.82 4.10
CA LEU A 344 -10.91 -7.09 4.48
C LEU A 344 -9.75 -7.38 3.52
N LEU A 345 -9.52 -8.65 3.15
CA LEU A 345 -8.45 -8.98 2.20
C LEU A 345 -8.72 -8.36 0.83
N PHE A 346 -9.98 -8.34 0.38
CA PHE A 346 -10.36 -7.72 -0.89
C PHE A 346 -10.05 -6.21 -0.88
N VAL A 347 -10.44 -5.50 0.18
CA VAL A 347 -10.23 -4.04 0.30
C VAL A 347 -8.75 -3.69 0.46
N ILE A 348 -7.98 -4.45 1.24
CA ILE A 348 -6.52 -4.26 1.36
C ILE A 348 -5.81 -4.56 0.03
N SER A 349 -6.27 -5.56 -0.72
CA SER A 349 -5.73 -5.85 -2.06
C SER A 349 -6.02 -4.70 -3.03
N GLY A 350 -7.23 -4.15 -2.96
CA GLY A 350 -7.60 -2.93 -3.68
C GLY A 350 -6.72 -1.73 -3.32
N ALA A 351 -6.45 -1.51 -2.03
CA ALA A 351 -5.57 -0.44 -1.57
C ALA A 351 -4.16 -0.57 -2.18
N ILE A 352 -3.57 -1.77 -2.09
CA ILE A 352 -2.23 -2.04 -2.60
C ILE A 352 -2.18 -1.84 -4.12
N ALA A 353 -3.16 -2.37 -4.87
CA ALA A 353 -3.20 -2.22 -6.33
C ALA A 353 -3.42 -0.76 -6.77
N ILE A 354 -4.37 -0.05 -6.16
CA ILE A 354 -4.67 1.36 -6.52
C ILE A 354 -3.46 2.25 -6.23
N TYR A 355 -2.83 2.11 -5.06
CA TYR A 355 -1.64 2.90 -4.74
C TYR A 355 -0.42 2.46 -5.55
N GLY A 356 -0.29 1.17 -5.92
CA GLY A 356 0.74 0.70 -6.85
C GLY A 356 0.56 1.25 -8.28
N LEU A 357 -0.67 1.54 -8.72
CA LEU A 357 -0.90 2.24 -9.98
C LEU A 357 -0.55 3.74 -9.92
N SER A 358 -0.67 4.35 -8.74
CA SER A 358 -0.39 5.77 -8.53
C SER A 358 1.05 6.07 -8.11
N ASP A 359 1.76 5.09 -7.54
CA ASP A 359 3.08 5.20 -6.93
C ASP A 359 3.72 3.80 -6.79
N LEU A 360 4.86 3.67 -6.10
CA LEU A 360 5.50 2.37 -5.86
C LEU A 360 5.30 1.89 -4.42
N LEU A 361 4.38 0.94 -4.21
CA LEU A 361 4.13 0.39 -2.88
C LEU A 361 5.02 -0.79 -2.51
N LEU A 362 5.42 -1.63 -3.47
CA LEU A 362 6.07 -2.90 -3.17
C LEU A 362 7.60 -2.86 -3.35
N TYR A 363 8.17 -1.66 -3.34
CA TYR A 363 9.58 -1.43 -3.64
C TYR A 363 10.33 -0.78 -2.48
N ALA A 364 9.93 0.45 -2.14
CA ALA A 364 10.55 1.18 -1.05
C ALA A 364 10.32 0.45 0.28
N LYS A 365 11.35 0.45 1.12
CA LYS A 365 11.44 -0.45 2.28
C LYS A 365 10.25 -0.27 3.23
N GLY A 366 9.88 0.97 3.54
CA GLY A 366 8.81 1.27 4.49
C GLY A 366 7.43 0.89 3.95
N GLU A 367 7.16 1.24 2.70
CA GLU A 367 5.91 1.05 1.97
C GLU A 367 5.66 -0.44 1.72
N ALA A 368 6.69 -1.15 1.28
CA ALA A 368 6.63 -2.58 1.04
C ALA A 368 6.40 -3.33 2.35
N LEU A 369 7.14 -2.97 3.41
CA LEU A 369 6.95 -3.58 4.72
C LEU A 369 5.55 -3.32 5.28
N SER A 370 5.02 -2.10 5.14
CA SER A 370 3.67 -1.74 5.60
C SER A 370 2.59 -2.55 4.87
N SER A 371 2.71 -2.68 3.55
CA SER A 371 1.80 -3.46 2.69
C SER A 371 1.79 -4.94 3.08
N ILE A 372 2.98 -5.49 3.30
CA ILE A 372 3.17 -6.90 3.68
C ILE A 372 2.68 -7.17 5.10
N LEU A 373 2.98 -6.29 6.06
CA LEU A 373 2.47 -6.40 7.42
C LEU A 373 0.95 -6.36 7.42
N ALA A 374 0.34 -5.49 6.60
CA ALA A 374 -1.11 -5.47 6.45
C ALA A 374 -1.64 -6.82 5.98
N LEU A 375 -1.09 -7.41 4.91
CA LEU A 375 -1.50 -8.75 4.43
C LEU A 375 -1.34 -9.85 5.48
N CYS A 376 -0.26 -9.81 6.29
CA CYS A 376 -0.05 -10.73 7.40
C CYS A 376 -1.12 -10.56 8.50
N VAL A 377 -1.46 -9.32 8.87
CA VAL A 377 -2.50 -9.03 9.87
C VAL A 377 -3.89 -9.41 9.37
N VAL A 378 -4.19 -9.20 8.08
CA VAL A 378 -5.45 -9.66 7.46
C VAL A 378 -5.64 -11.16 7.67
N ALA A 379 -4.58 -11.97 7.53
CA ALA A 379 -4.65 -13.40 7.74
C ALA A 379 -5.01 -13.81 9.19
N MET A 380 -4.90 -12.87 10.14
CA MET A 380 -5.24 -13.07 11.56
C MET A 380 -6.59 -12.46 11.95
N LEU A 381 -7.07 -11.45 11.22
CA LEU A 381 -8.34 -10.76 11.43
C LEU A 381 -9.49 -11.39 10.63
N VAL A 382 -9.64 -12.71 10.70
CA VAL A 382 -10.75 -13.42 10.02
C VAL A 382 -12.07 -13.10 10.73
N PRO A 383 -13.10 -12.60 10.02
CA PRO A 383 -14.43 -12.47 10.59
C PRO A 383 -15.01 -13.85 10.86
N ASP A 384 -15.51 -14.05 12.08
CA ASP A 384 -16.14 -15.29 12.51
C ASP A 384 -17.33 -15.65 11.58
N PRO A 385 -17.33 -16.83 10.92
CA PRO A 385 -18.43 -17.25 10.05
C PRO A 385 -19.71 -17.66 10.81
N THR A 386 -19.74 -17.56 12.13
CA THR A 386 -20.64 -18.34 12.99
C THR A 386 -21.99 -17.72 13.36
N ARG A 387 -22.36 -16.49 12.94
CA ARG A 387 -23.67 -15.93 13.36
C ARG A 387 -24.52 -15.12 12.38
N GLU A 388 -24.09 -14.84 11.14
CA GLU A 388 -25.05 -14.35 10.14
C GLU A 388 -26.12 -15.39 9.78
N ARG A 389 -25.95 -16.67 10.21
CA ARG A 389 -26.97 -17.72 10.13
C ARG A 389 -27.90 -17.86 11.35
N CYS A 390 -27.71 -17.05 12.41
CA CYS A 390 -28.55 -17.15 13.62
C CYS A 390 -29.60 -16.04 13.75
N HIS A 391 -29.67 -15.15 12.78
CA HIS A 391 -30.72 -14.15 12.66
C HIS A 391 -31.36 -14.25 11.27
N ASP A 392 -31.72 -15.47 10.91
CA ASP A 392 -32.84 -15.73 10.00
C ASP A 392 -34.02 -16.21 10.86
#